data_AF-A0A1H5UMZ6-F1
#
_entry.id   AF-A0A1H5UMZ6-F1
#
_cell.length_a   1.000
_cell.length_b   1.000
_cell.length_c   1.000
_cell.angle_alpha   90.00
_cell.angle_beta   90.00
_cell.angle_gamma   90.00
#
_symmetry.space_group_name_H-M   'P 1'
#
loop_
_entity.id
_entity.type
_entity.pdbx_description
1 polymer ?
#
loop_
_entity_poly.entity_id
_entity_poly.type
_entity_poly.pdbx_seq_one_letter_code
_entity_poly.pdbx_strand_id
1 'polypeptide(L)'
;MFCFDPTINWSTIIQLVGFIVAIGVAIYQFTKQRQLQKEKHKIDLQFQVYEKITTNIEISSPTGVATSFYMLFLALENARDKLDKTGKYFSPPFHSEDLNSEFRRVHANLWKVAAILEKYEIIVPHLPLFRQALAKKLRELNDAYIPLIQILPYVLLSEKGINNTENLIVLRNEDSIAFKEKVNTFSDIAYDLAGFLYDIQVELQNALLSPFFNRELPVRNPNDKETIVLTSRNKMMIQKAEQYVKE
;
A
#
# COMPACT_ATOMS: atom_id res chain seq x y z
N MET A 1 -60.25 -15.72 11.42
CA MET A 1 -60.66 -17.14 11.41
C MET A 1 -61.10 -17.45 9.98
N PHE A 2 -60.24 -18.08 9.17
CA PHE A 2 -60.62 -18.50 7.82
C PHE A 2 -61.48 -19.76 7.97
N CYS A 3 -62.80 -19.59 7.99
CA CYS A 3 -63.73 -20.71 8.00
C CYS A 3 -63.88 -21.23 6.58
N PHE A 4 -63.32 -22.40 6.28
CA PHE A 4 -63.64 -23.13 5.07
C PHE A 4 -65.06 -23.67 5.19
N ASP A 5 -65.98 -23.11 4.40
CA ASP A 5 -67.34 -23.63 4.23
C ASP A 5 -67.25 -24.96 3.45
N PRO A 6 -67.80 -26.09 3.95
CA PRO A 6 -67.64 -27.42 3.36
C PRO A 6 -68.42 -27.62 2.05
N THR A 7 -69.18 -26.62 1.58
CA THR A 7 -69.83 -26.67 0.27
C THR A 7 -68.85 -26.23 -0.83
N ILE A 8 -68.49 -27.15 -1.76
CA ILE A 8 -67.63 -26.83 -2.91
C ILE A 8 -68.41 -25.91 -3.85
N ASN A 9 -68.25 -24.60 -3.66
CA ASN A 9 -68.81 -23.57 -4.51
C ASN A 9 -67.70 -22.92 -5.34
N TRP A 10 -68.05 -22.22 -6.41
CA TRP A 10 -67.09 -21.59 -7.32
C TRP A 10 -66.15 -20.60 -6.60
N SER A 11 -66.66 -19.98 -5.53
CA SER A 11 -65.89 -19.15 -4.59
C SER A 11 -64.74 -19.92 -3.93
N THR A 12 -64.95 -21.16 -3.50
CA THR A 12 -63.93 -22.01 -2.85
C THR A 12 -62.80 -22.36 -3.82
N ILE A 13 -63.11 -22.61 -5.09
CA ILE A 13 -62.12 -22.87 -6.14
C ILE A 13 -61.27 -21.62 -6.42
N ILE A 14 -61.90 -20.44 -6.51
CA ILE A 14 -61.21 -19.15 -6.71
C ILE A 14 -60.29 -18.84 -5.52
N GLN A 15 -60.74 -19.08 -4.29
CA GLN A 15 -59.92 -18.90 -3.09
C GLN A 15 -58.69 -19.83 -3.08
N LEU A 16 -58.87 -21.09 -3.50
CA LEU A 16 -57.79 -22.07 -3.56
C LEU A 16 -56.75 -21.71 -4.63
N VAL A 17 -57.19 -21.25 -5.80
CA VAL A 17 -56.31 -20.71 -6.85
C VAL A 17 -55.58 -19.44 -6.36
N GLY A 18 -56.30 -18.52 -5.71
CA GLY A 18 -55.72 -17.31 -5.12
C GLY A 18 -54.64 -17.62 -4.08
N PHE A 19 -54.85 -18.65 -3.26
CA PHE A 19 -53.87 -19.12 -2.28
C PHE A 19 -52.62 -19.72 -2.94
N ILE A 20 -52.78 -20.54 -3.98
CA ILE A 20 -51.64 -21.09 -4.75
C ILE A 20 -50.83 -19.97 -5.41
N VAL A 21 -51.50 -19.00 -6.04
CA VAL A 21 -50.83 -17.83 -6.65
C VAL A 21 -50.11 -17.01 -5.59
N ALA A 22 -50.72 -16.77 -4.43
CA ALA A 22 -50.09 -16.05 -3.33
C ALA A 22 -48.83 -16.77 -2.80
N ILE A 23 -48.87 -18.10 -2.66
CA ILE A 23 -47.69 -18.90 -2.31
C ILE A 23 -46.61 -18.78 -3.37
N GLY A 24 -46.96 -18.90 -4.65
CA GLY A 24 -46.01 -18.77 -5.76
C GLY A 24 -45.32 -17.40 -5.78
N VAL A 25 -46.09 -16.32 -5.58
CA VAL A 25 -45.57 -14.95 -5.49
C VAL A 25 -44.67 -14.80 -4.26
N ALA A 26 -45.05 -15.33 -3.10
CA ALA A 26 -44.22 -15.27 -1.90
C ALA A 26 -42.88 -16.00 -2.09
N ILE A 27 -42.87 -17.21 -2.66
CA ILE A 27 -41.66 -17.97 -2.96
C ILE A 27 -40.75 -17.19 -3.92
N TYR A 28 -41.32 -16.62 -4.99
CA TYR A 28 -40.58 -15.79 -5.93
C TYR A 28 -39.96 -14.56 -5.25
N GLN A 29 -40.75 -13.84 -4.42
CA GLN A 29 -40.27 -12.69 -3.66
C GLN A 29 -39.14 -13.06 -2.69
N PHE A 30 -39.28 -14.15 -1.92
CA PHE A 30 -38.22 -14.61 -1.02
C PHE A 30 -36.95 -15.01 -1.76
N THR A 31 -37.08 -15.68 -2.90
CA THR A 31 -35.93 -16.07 -3.74
C THR A 31 -35.20 -14.83 -4.26
N LYS A 32 -35.94 -13.86 -4.79
CA LYS A 32 -35.39 -12.60 -5.30
C LYS A 32 -34.78 -11.75 -4.19
N GLN A 33 -35.42 -11.67 -3.01
CA GLN A 33 -34.86 -11.00 -1.84
C GLN A 33 -33.54 -11.65 -1.39
N ARG A 34 -33.47 -12.98 -1.37
CA ARG A 34 -32.23 -13.69 -1.01
C ARG A 34 -31.11 -13.42 -2.01
N GLN A 35 -31.43 -13.35 -3.31
CA GLN A 35 -30.45 -12.97 -4.33
C GLN A 35 -29.95 -11.54 -4.12
N LEU A 36 -30.85 -10.57 -3.92
CA LEU A 36 -30.50 -9.19 -3.63
C LEU A 36 -29.66 -9.05 -2.35
N GLN A 37 -29.96 -9.82 -1.31
CA GLN A 37 -29.15 -9.83 -0.07
C GLN A 37 -27.75 -10.40 -0.30
N LYS A 38 -27.62 -11.47 -1.09
CA LYS A 38 -26.31 -12.03 -1.45
C LYS A 38 -25.47 -11.04 -2.26
N GLU A 39 -26.10 -10.39 -3.25
CA GLU A 39 -25.44 -9.36 -4.06
C GLU A 39 -25.01 -8.19 -3.18
N LYS A 40 -25.91 -7.66 -2.34
CA LYS A 40 -25.58 -6.59 -1.39
C LYS A 40 -24.41 -6.97 -0.49
N HIS A 41 -24.44 -8.16 0.11
CA HIS A 41 -23.36 -8.61 0.98
C HIS A 41 -22.02 -8.77 0.24
N LYS A 42 -22.05 -9.25 -1.00
CA LYS A 42 -20.85 -9.31 -1.86
C LYS A 42 -20.29 -7.91 -2.11
N ILE A 43 -21.15 -6.95 -2.46
CA ILE A 43 -20.76 -5.56 -2.72
C ILE A 43 -20.16 -4.93 -1.46
N ASP A 44 -20.82 -5.10 -0.31
CA ASP A 44 -20.34 -4.59 0.98
C ASP A 44 -18.96 -5.19 1.32
N LEU A 45 -18.75 -6.49 1.08
CA LEU A 45 -17.45 -7.13 1.29
C LEU A 45 -16.39 -6.56 0.36
N GLN A 46 -16.68 -6.37 -0.93
CA GLN A 46 -15.75 -5.79 -1.90
C GLN A 46 -15.31 -4.39 -1.46
N PHE A 47 -16.25 -3.55 -1.04
CA PHE A 47 -15.97 -2.21 -0.54
C PHE A 47 -15.12 -2.24 0.73
N GLN A 48 -15.48 -3.06 1.72
CA GLN A 48 -14.73 -3.19 2.97
C GLN A 48 -13.29 -3.67 2.75
N VAL A 49 -13.07 -4.60 1.82
CA VAL A 49 -11.71 -5.05 1.49
C VAL A 49 -10.93 -3.92 0.83
N TYR A 50 -11.52 -3.25 -0.16
CA TYR A 50 -10.89 -2.13 -0.85
C TYR A 50 -10.50 -1.00 0.11
N GLU A 51 -11.44 -0.56 0.95
CA GLU A 51 -11.24 0.49 1.93
C GLU A 51 -10.11 0.11 2.90
N LYS A 52 -10.17 -1.11 3.47
CA LYS A 52 -9.16 -1.58 4.41
C LYS A 52 -7.76 -1.61 3.81
N ILE A 53 -7.60 -2.04 2.56
CA ILE A 53 -6.30 -2.06 1.90
C ILE A 53 -5.83 -0.63 1.62
N THR A 54 -6.70 0.19 1.02
CA THR A 54 -6.34 1.55 0.57
C THR A 54 -5.96 2.46 1.73
N THR A 55 -6.71 2.44 2.84
CA THR A 55 -6.37 3.21 4.04
C THR A 55 -4.99 2.83 4.59
N ASN A 56 -4.61 1.55 4.54
CA ASN A 56 -3.28 1.12 5.00
C ASN A 56 -2.17 1.51 4.01
N ILE A 57 -2.45 1.56 2.71
CA ILE A 57 -1.51 2.06 1.70
C ILE A 57 -1.25 3.55 1.88
N GLU A 58 -2.30 4.37 2.06
CA GLU A 58 -2.19 5.83 2.19
C GLU A 58 -1.32 6.27 3.38
N ILE A 59 -1.39 5.54 4.51
CA ILE A 59 -0.58 5.82 5.71
C ILE A 59 0.85 5.26 5.64
N SER A 60 1.18 4.57 4.54
CA SER A 60 2.46 3.86 4.33
C SER A 60 3.26 4.53 3.23
N SER A 61 3.69 5.79 3.43
CA SER A 61 4.43 6.56 2.42
C SER A 61 5.95 6.39 2.57
N PRO A 62 6.61 5.47 1.81
CA PRO A 62 8.07 5.34 1.82
C PRO A 62 8.78 6.57 1.23
N THR A 63 8.13 7.30 0.31
CA THR A 63 8.69 8.50 -0.32
C THR A 63 8.82 9.66 0.67
N GLY A 64 7.98 9.72 1.70
CA GLY A 64 8.14 10.66 2.81
C GLY A 64 9.48 10.46 3.53
N VAL A 65 9.80 9.21 3.87
CA VAL A 65 11.07 8.87 4.53
C VAL A 65 12.27 9.15 3.61
N ALA A 66 12.18 8.84 2.32
CA ALA A 66 13.21 9.17 1.35
C ALA A 66 13.46 10.69 1.28
N THR A 67 12.38 11.48 1.31
CA THR A 67 12.47 12.95 1.36
C THR A 67 13.16 13.42 2.64
N SER A 68 12.85 12.84 3.81
CA SER A 68 13.54 13.14 5.07
C SER A 68 15.05 12.91 4.98
N PHE A 69 15.48 11.78 4.40
CA PHE A 69 16.90 11.49 4.19
C PHE A 69 17.58 12.43 3.20
N TYR A 70 16.89 12.81 2.13
CA TYR A 70 17.41 13.79 1.17
C TYR A 70 17.55 15.19 1.79
N MET A 71 16.56 15.64 2.56
CA MET A 71 16.63 16.90 3.31
C MET A 71 17.78 16.90 4.32
N LEU A 72 17.99 15.78 5.03
CA LEU A 72 19.13 15.60 5.91
C LEU A 72 20.46 15.75 5.16
N PHE A 73 20.60 15.09 4.01
CA PHE A 73 21.81 15.20 3.19
C PHE A 73 22.11 16.65 2.80
N LEU A 74 21.10 17.38 2.29
CA LEU A 74 21.26 18.80 1.96
C LEU A 74 21.63 19.64 3.19
N ALA A 75 21.08 19.33 4.37
CA ALA A 75 21.41 20.04 5.60
C ALA A 75 22.86 19.79 6.02
N LEU A 76 23.36 18.56 5.87
CA LEU A 76 24.76 18.19 6.13
C LEU A 76 25.72 18.90 5.16
N GLU A 77 25.40 18.95 3.86
CA GLU A 77 26.19 19.72 2.88
C GLU A 77 26.23 21.21 3.24
N ASN A 78 25.08 21.80 3.57
CA ASN A 78 25.00 23.20 3.99
C ASN A 78 25.81 23.47 5.28
N ALA A 79 25.84 22.51 6.21
CA ALA A 79 26.64 22.63 7.43
C ALA A 79 28.14 22.62 7.14
N ARG A 80 28.58 21.74 6.22
CA ARG A 80 29.98 21.70 5.74
C ARG A 80 30.35 22.99 5.03
N ASP A 81 29.55 23.45 4.08
CA ASP A 81 29.83 24.68 3.31
C ASP A 81 29.90 25.93 4.22
N LYS A 82 29.12 25.96 5.30
CA LYS A 82 29.22 27.00 6.33
C LYS A 82 30.50 26.89 7.15
N LEU A 83 30.92 25.68 7.51
CA LEU A 83 32.20 25.46 8.19
C LEU A 83 33.36 25.96 7.32
N ASP A 84 33.38 25.64 6.03
CA ASP A 84 34.44 26.07 5.10
C ASP A 84 34.50 27.61 4.97
N LYS A 85 33.34 28.28 5.01
CA LYS A 85 33.24 29.75 4.89
C LYS A 85 33.48 30.51 6.18
N THR A 86 33.08 29.96 7.33
CA THR A 86 33.02 30.68 8.62
C THR A 86 33.95 30.13 9.68
N GLY A 87 34.55 28.96 9.46
CA GLY A 87 35.36 28.23 10.45
C GLY A 87 34.53 27.61 11.58
N LYS A 88 33.20 27.72 11.56
CA LYS A 88 32.30 27.18 12.60
C LYS A 88 31.30 26.19 12.02
N TYR A 89 31.23 25.00 12.62
CA TYR A 89 30.25 23.97 12.26
C TYR A 89 28.91 24.22 12.98
N PHE A 90 27.82 24.10 12.22
CA PHE A 90 26.46 24.17 12.75
C PHE A 90 25.75 22.87 12.41
N SER A 91 25.54 22.01 13.41
CA SER A 91 24.85 20.75 13.20
C SER A 91 23.44 20.97 12.64
N PRO A 92 22.99 20.13 11.69
CA PRO A 92 21.60 20.09 11.27
C PRO A 92 20.65 19.83 12.46
N PRO A 93 19.42 20.39 12.43
CA PRO A 93 18.41 20.18 13.46
C PRO A 93 17.64 18.87 13.25
N PHE A 94 18.38 17.76 13.11
CA PHE A 94 17.81 16.42 12.94
C PHE A 94 18.31 15.51 14.05
N HIS A 95 17.41 14.64 14.54
CA HIS A 95 17.75 13.59 15.49
C HIS A 95 17.68 12.23 14.81
N SER A 96 18.65 11.38 15.11
CA SER A 96 18.74 10.03 14.52
C SER A 96 17.55 9.14 14.93
N GLU A 97 17.06 9.36 16.15
CA GLU A 97 15.96 8.68 16.78
C GLU A 97 14.64 8.97 16.05
N ASP A 98 14.43 10.22 15.66
CA ASP A 98 13.23 10.65 14.93
C ASP A 98 13.18 9.98 13.56
N LEU A 99 14.27 10.05 12.79
CA LEU A 99 14.39 9.41 11.47
C LEU A 99 14.18 7.89 11.56
N ASN A 100 14.76 7.26 12.58
CA ASN A 100 14.59 5.82 12.79
C ASN A 100 13.17 5.45 13.22
N SER A 101 12.54 6.26 14.06
CA SER A 101 11.14 6.05 14.46
C SER A 101 10.20 6.20 13.26
N GLU A 102 10.45 7.18 12.39
CA GLU A 102 9.69 7.43 11.18
C GLU A 102 9.80 6.23 10.21
N PHE A 103 11.04 5.79 9.92
CA PHE A 103 11.27 4.62 9.07
C PHE A 103 10.60 3.37 9.63
N ARG A 104 10.81 3.06 10.92
CA ARG A 104 10.22 1.87 11.56
C ARG A 104 8.70 1.88 11.49
N ARG A 105 8.07 3.04 11.70
CA ARG A 105 6.61 3.20 11.59
C ARG A 105 6.13 2.90 10.17
N VAL A 106 6.77 3.50 9.16
CA VAL A 106 6.42 3.29 7.74
C VAL A 106 6.66 1.84 7.33
N HIS A 107 7.83 1.28 7.64
CA HIS A 107 8.18 -0.10 7.34
C HIS A 107 7.21 -1.10 7.99
N ALA A 108 6.83 -0.90 9.26
CA ALA A 108 5.84 -1.74 9.93
C ALA A 108 4.46 -1.66 9.26
N ASN A 109 4.03 -0.47 8.81
CA ASN A 109 2.76 -0.33 8.12
C ASN A 109 2.79 -0.98 6.72
N LEU A 110 3.91 -0.91 6.00
CA LEU A 110 4.10 -1.60 4.73
C LEU A 110 4.00 -3.13 4.88
N TRP A 111 4.56 -3.71 5.95
CA TRP A 111 4.37 -5.13 6.25
C TRP A 111 2.92 -5.48 6.60
N LYS A 112 2.18 -4.57 7.26
CA LYS A 112 0.74 -4.76 7.45
C LYS A 112 -0.01 -4.76 6.12
N VAL A 113 0.34 -3.90 5.16
CA VAL A 113 -0.23 -3.94 3.82
C VAL A 113 0.01 -5.31 3.19
N ALA A 114 1.25 -5.81 3.19
CA ALA A 114 1.57 -7.14 2.64
C ALA A 114 0.75 -8.26 3.31
N ALA A 115 0.57 -8.23 4.63
CA ALA A 115 -0.23 -9.21 5.37
C ALA A 115 -1.74 -9.10 5.06
N ILE A 116 -2.26 -7.90 4.82
CA ILE A 116 -3.66 -7.71 4.40
C ILE A 116 -3.85 -8.26 2.99
N LEU A 117 -2.90 -8.05 2.07
CA LEU A 117 -2.96 -8.61 0.72
C LEU A 117 -3.00 -10.15 0.76
N GLU A 118 -2.19 -10.77 1.63
CA GLU A 118 -2.17 -12.23 1.86
C GLU A 118 -3.56 -12.76 2.24
N LYS A 119 -4.24 -12.07 3.16
CA LYS A 119 -5.59 -12.46 3.61
C LYS A 119 -6.62 -12.46 2.48
N TYR A 120 -6.42 -11.64 1.46
CA TYR A 120 -7.39 -11.39 0.39
C TYR A 120 -6.89 -11.85 -0.99
N GLU A 121 -5.94 -12.78 -1.05
CA GLU A 121 -5.38 -13.33 -2.30
C GLU A 121 -6.44 -13.90 -3.25
N ILE A 122 -7.58 -14.38 -2.73
CA ILE A 122 -8.67 -14.95 -3.54
C ILE A 122 -9.37 -13.93 -4.45
N ILE A 123 -9.18 -12.62 -4.20
CA ILE A 123 -9.93 -11.57 -4.90
C ILE A 123 -9.35 -11.29 -6.29
N VAL A 124 -8.03 -11.38 -6.46
CA VAL A 124 -7.35 -11.06 -7.73
C VAL A 124 -6.32 -12.15 -8.05
N PRO A 125 -6.36 -12.78 -9.24
CA PRO A 125 -5.51 -13.94 -9.56
C PRO A 125 -3.99 -13.74 -9.37
N HIS A 126 -3.46 -12.57 -9.68
CA HIS A 126 -2.01 -12.27 -9.59
C HIS A 126 -1.62 -11.58 -8.28
N LEU A 127 -2.55 -11.38 -7.34
CA LEU A 127 -2.25 -10.74 -6.07
C LEU A 127 -1.16 -11.47 -5.25
N PRO A 128 -1.08 -12.82 -5.23
CA PRO A 128 0.01 -13.51 -4.57
C PRO A 128 1.38 -13.12 -5.13
N LEU A 129 1.51 -13.01 -6.45
CA LEU A 129 2.75 -12.59 -7.12
C LEU A 129 3.10 -11.15 -6.75
N PHE A 130 2.13 -10.24 -6.78
CA PHE A 130 2.35 -8.84 -6.43
C PHE A 130 2.74 -8.67 -4.96
N ARG A 131 2.14 -9.44 -4.05
CA ARG A 131 2.54 -9.48 -2.65
C ARG A 131 3.97 -9.98 -2.49
N GLN A 132 4.39 -11.01 -3.23
CA GLN A 132 5.76 -11.52 -3.17
C GLN A 132 6.77 -10.47 -3.68
N ALA A 133 6.45 -9.79 -4.79
CA ALA A 133 7.27 -8.69 -5.31
C ALA A 133 7.36 -7.54 -4.30
N LEU A 134 6.24 -7.16 -3.68
CA LEU A 134 6.20 -6.16 -2.61
C LEU A 134 7.09 -6.58 -1.43
N ALA A 135 6.94 -7.81 -0.92
CA ALA A 135 7.73 -8.33 0.20
C ALA A 135 9.23 -8.41 -0.10
N LYS A 136 9.61 -8.67 -1.36
CA LYS A 136 11.01 -8.58 -1.79
C LYS A 136 11.50 -7.13 -1.75
N LYS A 137 10.76 -6.19 -2.36
CA LYS A 137 11.10 -4.77 -2.35
C LYS A 137 11.17 -4.16 -0.94
N LEU A 138 10.35 -4.65 0.00
CA LEU A 138 10.44 -4.27 1.41
C LEU A 138 11.73 -4.71 2.08
N ARG A 139 12.24 -5.91 1.75
CA ARG A 139 13.54 -6.37 2.24
C ARG A 139 14.66 -5.50 1.67
N GLU A 140 14.64 -5.22 0.37
CA GLU A 140 15.59 -4.30 -0.28
C GLU A 140 15.59 -2.91 0.37
N LEU A 141 14.41 -2.38 0.70
CA LEU A 141 14.29 -1.09 1.40
C LEU A 141 14.96 -1.14 2.78
N ASN A 142 14.74 -2.20 3.55
CA ASN A 142 15.37 -2.39 4.85
C ASN A 142 16.89 -2.55 4.72
N ASP A 143 17.37 -3.29 3.73
CA ASP A 143 18.80 -3.50 3.49
C ASP A 143 19.50 -2.20 3.10
N ALA A 144 18.86 -1.36 2.29
CA ALA A 144 19.35 -0.02 1.94
C ALA A 144 19.29 0.97 3.13
N TYR A 145 18.38 0.76 4.08
CA TYR A 145 18.25 1.60 5.27
C TYR A 145 19.36 1.36 6.30
N ILE A 146 19.79 0.11 6.52
CA ILE A 146 20.83 -0.25 7.50
C ILE A 146 22.09 0.63 7.41
N PRO A 147 22.73 0.81 6.24
CA PRO A 147 23.95 1.62 6.15
C PRO A 147 23.70 3.12 6.39
N LEU A 148 22.47 3.62 6.20
CA LEU A 148 22.11 5.00 6.53
C LEU A 148 22.06 5.18 8.04
N ILE A 149 21.29 4.35 8.75
CA ILE A 149 21.09 4.50 10.20
C ILE A 149 22.37 4.26 11.00
N GLN A 150 23.30 3.44 10.50
CA GLN A 150 24.59 3.23 11.15
C GLN A 150 25.47 4.50 11.19
N ILE A 151 25.32 5.39 10.21
CA ILE A 151 26.12 6.63 10.11
C ILE A 151 25.48 7.77 10.92
N LEU A 152 24.14 7.81 11.01
CA LEU A 152 23.40 8.92 11.61
C LEU A 152 23.89 9.35 13.01
N PRO A 153 24.18 8.44 13.96
CA PRO A 153 24.61 8.84 15.31
C PRO A 153 25.95 9.59 15.36
N TYR A 154 26.76 9.49 14.31
CA TYR A 154 28.08 10.11 14.24
C TYR A 154 28.07 11.48 13.54
N VAL A 155 27.11 11.67 12.62
CA VAL A 155 26.97 12.90 11.82
C VAL A 155 25.90 13.85 12.38
N LEU A 156 24.97 13.31 13.18
CA LEU A 156 23.94 14.06 13.88
C LEU A 156 24.23 14.14 15.38
N LEU A 157 23.79 15.24 16.00
CA LEU A 157 23.81 15.41 17.44
C LEU A 157 22.89 14.37 18.11
N SER A 158 23.47 13.41 18.83
CA SER A 158 22.75 12.71 19.90
C SER A 158 22.56 13.64 21.10
N GLU A 159 21.58 13.36 21.98
CA GLU A 159 21.36 14.15 23.21
C GLU A 159 22.64 14.32 24.07
N LYS A 160 23.60 13.38 23.96
CA LYS A 160 24.91 13.45 24.62
C LYS A 160 25.90 14.41 23.93
N GLY A 161 25.74 14.64 22.62
CA GLY A 161 26.58 15.54 21.80
C GLY A 161 26.25 17.02 21.98
N ILE A 162 25.05 17.36 22.50
CA ILE A 162 24.65 18.74 22.82
C ILE A 162 25.67 19.40 23.78
N ASN A 163 26.28 18.59 24.66
CA ASN A 163 27.24 19.04 25.65
C ASN A 163 28.70 19.03 25.15
N ASN A 164 28.98 18.51 23.95
CA ASN A 164 30.33 18.47 23.35
C ASN A 164 30.26 18.40 21.82
N THR A 165 30.17 19.58 21.19
CA THR A 165 30.14 19.74 19.72
C THR A 165 31.45 19.32 19.05
N GLU A 166 32.55 19.18 19.80
CA GLU A 166 33.85 18.68 19.32
C GLU A 166 33.83 17.19 18.92
N ASN A 167 32.80 16.43 19.33
CA ASN A 167 32.68 15.00 19.03
C ASN A 167 31.90 14.68 17.73
N LEU A 168 31.43 15.71 17.00
CA LEU A 168 30.69 15.50 15.76
C LEU A 168 31.65 15.21 14.60
N ILE A 169 31.36 14.16 13.84
CA ILE A 169 32.09 13.88 12.60
C ILE A 169 31.52 14.79 11.51
N VAL A 170 32.33 15.75 11.08
CA VAL A 170 32.07 16.49 9.85
C VAL A 170 32.39 15.57 8.68
N LEU A 171 31.39 15.29 7.85
CA LEU A 171 31.57 14.50 6.63
C LEU A 171 32.56 15.21 5.70
N ARG A 172 33.66 14.54 5.37
CA ARG A 172 34.58 15.00 4.33
C ARG A 172 33.94 14.85 2.96
N ASN A 173 34.53 15.46 1.92
CA ASN A 173 33.96 15.41 0.57
C ASN A 173 33.72 13.98 0.06
N GLU A 174 34.66 13.08 0.29
CA GLU A 174 34.53 11.65 -0.10
C GLU A 174 33.40 10.95 0.67
N ASP A 175 33.30 11.17 1.99
CA ASP A 175 32.24 10.59 2.82
C ASP A 175 30.85 11.15 2.46
N SER A 176 30.80 12.43 2.08
CA SER A 176 29.58 13.11 1.62
C SER A 176 29.07 12.53 0.30
N ILE A 177 29.97 12.23 -0.65
CA ILE A 177 29.62 11.56 -1.91
C ILE A 177 29.09 10.14 -1.62
N ALA A 178 29.79 9.37 -0.79
CA ALA A 178 29.36 8.02 -0.42
C ALA A 178 28.01 8.01 0.32
N PHE A 179 27.76 9.01 1.17
CA PHE A 179 26.47 9.16 1.86
C PHE A 179 25.35 9.52 0.88
N LYS A 180 25.61 10.42 -0.09
CA LYS A 180 24.66 10.76 -1.16
C LYS A 180 24.26 9.54 -1.97
N GLU A 181 25.21 8.69 -2.35
CA GLU A 181 24.93 7.46 -3.09
C GLU A 181 24.00 6.51 -2.32
N LYS A 182 24.20 6.39 -0.99
CA LYS A 182 23.30 5.60 -0.12
C LYS A 182 21.90 6.20 -0.03
N VAL A 183 21.80 7.52 0.10
CA VAL A 183 20.51 8.24 0.12
C VAL A 183 19.77 8.07 -1.21
N ASN A 184 20.49 8.17 -2.34
CA ASN A 184 19.92 7.95 -3.67
C ASN A 184 19.41 6.51 -3.82
N THR A 185 20.24 5.52 -3.47
CA THR A 185 19.86 4.10 -3.53
C THR A 185 18.61 3.82 -2.69
N PHE A 186 18.56 4.31 -1.46
CA PHE A 186 17.38 4.20 -0.61
C PHE A 186 16.15 4.88 -1.22
N SER A 187 16.34 6.07 -1.80
CA SER A 187 15.27 6.84 -2.43
C SER A 187 14.70 6.10 -3.64
N ASP A 188 15.55 5.61 -4.54
CA ASP A 188 15.12 4.87 -5.73
C ASP A 188 14.27 3.65 -5.35
N ILE A 189 14.70 2.88 -4.34
CA ILE A 189 13.94 1.76 -3.81
C ILE A 189 12.61 2.21 -3.19
N ALA A 190 12.58 3.32 -2.46
CA ALA A 190 11.37 3.87 -1.86
C ALA A 190 10.35 4.34 -2.92
N TYR A 191 10.82 4.93 -4.02
CA TYR A 191 9.97 5.34 -5.14
C TYR A 191 9.45 4.14 -5.93
N ASP A 192 10.29 3.13 -6.18
CA ASP A 192 9.86 1.85 -6.78
C ASP A 192 8.77 1.18 -5.94
N LEU A 193 8.96 1.16 -4.61
CA LEU A 193 7.99 0.60 -3.68
C LEU A 193 6.67 1.37 -3.72
N ALA A 194 6.71 2.70 -3.77
CA ALA A 194 5.50 3.51 -3.97
C ALA A 194 4.81 3.20 -5.32
N GLY A 195 5.60 2.95 -6.37
CA GLY A 195 5.11 2.44 -7.65
C GLY A 195 4.36 1.11 -7.50
N PHE A 196 4.91 0.15 -6.76
CA PHE A 196 4.24 -1.13 -6.50
C PHE A 196 2.94 -0.97 -5.72
N LEU A 197 2.93 -0.12 -4.69
CA LEU A 197 1.70 0.17 -3.93
C LEU A 197 0.62 0.78 -4.80
N TYR A 198 0.99 1.73 -5.67
CA TYR A 198 0.08 2.32 -6.65
C TYR A 198 -0.46 1.28 -7.63
N ASP A 199 0.41 0.45 -8.20
CA ASP A 199 0.03 -0.58 -9.17
C ASP A 199 -0.94 -1.59 -8.53
N ILE A 200 -0.69 -2.01 -7.28
CA ILE A 200 -1.59 -2.87 -6.50
C ILE A 200 -2.94 -2.18 -6.26
N GLN A 201 -2.94 -0.90 -5.91
CA GLN A 201 -4.16 -0.13 -5.71
C GLN A 201 -5.00 -0.05 -7.01
N VAL A 202 -4.35 0.19 -8.15
CA VAL A 202 -5.00 0.21 -9.48
C VAL A 202 -5.60 -1.15 -9.81
N GLU A 203 -4.87 -2.25 -9.60
CA GLU A 203 -5.37 -3.60 -9.84
C GLU A 203 -6.57 -3.94 -8.94
N LEU A 204 -6.53 -3.54 -7.66
CA LEU A 204 -7.65 -3.72 -6.74
C LEU A 204 -8.86 -2.86 -7.12
N GLN A 205 -8.68 -1.60 -7.50
CA GLN A 205 -9.78 -0.75 -7.98
C GLN A 205 -10.41 -1.32 -9.24
N ASN A 206 -9.60 -1.77 -10.19
CA ASN A 206 -10.10 -2.37 -11.42
C ASN A 206 -10.83 -3.69 -11.15
N ALA A 207 -10.37 -4.52 -10.22
CA ALA A 207 -11.02 -5.79 -9.89
C ALA A 207 -12.29 -5.61 -9.04
N LEU A 208 -12.26 -4.69 -8.06
CA LEU A 208 -13.32 -4.54 -7.06
C LEU A 208 -14.33 -3.46 -7.42
N LEU A 209 -13.92 -2.37 -8.06
CA LEU A 209 -14.76 -1.17 -8.25
C LEU A 209 -15.18 -0.92 -9.69
N SER A 210 -14.38 -1.29 -10.69
CA SER A 210 -14.69 -1.05 -12.11
C SER A 210 -16.11 -1.46 -12.52
N PRO A 211 -16.65 -2.63 -12.09
CA PRO A 211 -18.00 -3.04 -12.47
C PRO A 211 -19.11 -2.07 -12.04
N PHE A 212 -18.90 -1.27 -10.98
CA PHE A 212 -19.88 -0.30 -10.49
C PHE A 212 -19.86 1.01 -11.28
N PHE A 213 -18.68 1.43 -11.74
CA PHE A 213 -18.50 2.70 -12.41
C PHE A 213 -18.38 2.57 -13.93
N ASN A 214 -18.35 1.33 -14.45
CA ASN A 214 -18.10 0.99 -15.85
C ASN A 214 -16.86 1.73 -16.39
N ARG A 215 -15.81 1.81 -15.55
CA ARG A 215 -14.59 2.55 -15.82
C ARG A 215 -13.41 1.84 -15.18
N GLU A 216 -12.32 1.77 -15.94
CA GLU A 216 -11.05 1.23 -15.47
C GLU A 216 -10.01 2.34 -15.37
N LEU A 217 -9.11 2.19 -14.40
CA LEU A 217 -7.91 2.99 -14.30
C LEU A 217 -6.82 2.44 -15.22
N PRO A 218 -6.06 3.33 -15.90
CA PRO A 218 -4.94 2.92 -16.72
C PRO A 218 -3.81 2.38 -15.84
N VAL A 219 -3.07 1.42 -16.40
CA VAL A 219 -1.83 0.92 -15.81
C VAL A 219 -0.74 2.00 -15.95
N ARG A 220 0.15 2.09 -14.96
CA ARG A 220 1.30 3.01 -15.01
C ARG A 220 2.18 2.72 -16.23
N ASN A 221 2.63 3.76 -16.90
CA ASN A 221 3.52 3.68 -18.06
C ASN A 221 4.81 4.47 -17.78
N PRO A 222 5.78 3.88 -17.06
CA PRO A 222 7.05 4.53 -16.76
C PRO A 222 7.84 4.81 -18.05
N ASN A 223 8.67 5.87 -18.03
CA ASN A 223 9.54 6.22 -19.17
C ASN A 223 10.61 5.15 -19.41
N ASP A 224 11.10 4.56 -18.33
CA ASP A 224 12.03 3.44 -18.38
C ASP A 224 11.26 2.11 -18.57
N LYS A 225 11.68 1.33 -19.56
CA LYS A 225 11.08 0.05 -19.91
C LYS A 225 11.52 -1.08 -18.99
N GLU A 226 12.60 -0.90 -18.24
CA GLU A 226 13.09 -1.89 -17.28
C GLU A 226 12.36 -1.84 -15.94
N THR A 227 11.75 -0.70 -15.62
CA THR A 227 10.89 -0.55 -14.45
C THR A 227 9.78 -1.61 -14.42
N ILE A 228 9.70 -2.33 -13.30
CA ILE A 228 8.67 -3.33 -13.06
C ILE A 228 7.34 -2.63 -12.77
N VAL A 229 6.28 -3.06 -13.45
CA VAL A 229 4.92 -2.59 -13.23
C VAL A 229 4.06 -3.78 -12.85
N LEU A 230 3.40 -3.74 -11.70
CA LEU A 230 2.59 -4.86 -11.22
C LEU A 230 1.20 -4.82 -11.87
N THR A 231 0.99 -5.57 -12.96
CA THR A 231 -0.30 -5.61 -13.64
C THR A 231 -0.69 -6.99 -14.16
N SER A 232 -1.98 -7.31 -14.06
CA SER A 232 -2.54 -8.55 -14.61
C SER A 232 -2.78 -8.47 -16.12
N ARG A 233 -2.70 -7.28 -16.72
CA ARG A 233 -3.10 -7.02 -18.11
C ARG A 233 -2.00 -7.27 -19.12
N ASN A 234 -0.75 -7.27 -18.68
CA ASN A 234 0.41 -7.39 -19.55
C ASN A 234 1.24 -8.63 -19.16
N LYS A 235 1.23 -9.64 -20.04
CA LYS A 235 1.97 -10.90 -19.84
C LYS A 235 3.47 -10.69 -19.64
N MET A 236 4.07 -9.73 -20.35
CA MET A 236 5.49 -9.41 -20.20
C MET A 236 5.79 -8.87 -18.80
N MET A 237 4.90 -8.03 -18.24
CA MET A 237 5.08 -7.50 -16.89
C MET A 237 4.90 -8.56 -15.81
N ILE A 238 3.98 -9.52 -16.02
CA ILE A 238 3.85 -10.69 -15.14
C ILE A 238 5.15 -11.49 -15.14
N GLN A 239 5.73 -11.77 -16.32
CA GLN A 239 7.01 -12.47 -16.43
C GLN A 239 8.15 -11.72 -15.74
N LYS A 240 8.23 -10.39 -15.91
CA LYS A 240 9.22 -9.55 -15.20
C LYS A 240 9.04 -9.65 -13.69
N ALA A 241 7.81 -9.61 -13.18
CA ALA A 241 7.53 -9.76 -11.75
C ALA A 241 7.89 -11.17 -11.24
N GLU A 242 7.60 -12.23 -12.00
CA GLU A 242 8.00 -13.61 -11.65
C GLU A 242 9.52 -13.77 -11.60
N GLN A 243 10.24 -13.22 -12.57
CA GLN A 243 11.70 -13.24 -12.59
C GLN A 243 12.26 -12.48 -11.39
N TYR A 244 11.76 -11.26 -11.16
CA TYR A 244 12.16 -10.43 -10.02
C TYR A 244 11.98 -11.14 -8.68
N VAL A 245 10.92 -11.91 -8.49
CA VAL A 245 10.69 -12.65 -7.23
C VAL A 245 11.62 -13.86 -7.06
N LYS A 246 12.11 -14.47 -8.17
CA LYS A 246 12.97 -15.67 -8.14
C LYS A 246 14.45 -15.37 -7.93
N GLU A 247 14.91 -14.21 -8.38
CA GLU A 247 16.26 -13.68 -8.11
C GLU A 247 16.45 -13.35 -6.63
#